data_AF-A0A367XP37-F1
#
_entry.id   AF-A0A367XP37-F1
#
_cell.length_a   1.000
_cell.length_b   1.000
_cell.length_c   1.000
_cell.angle_alpha   90.00
_cell.angle_beta   90.00
_cell.angle_gamma   90.00
#
_symmetry.space_group_name_H-M   'P 1'
#
loop_
_entity.id
_entity.type
_entity.pdbx_description
1 polymer ?
#
loop_
_entity_poly.entity_id
_entity_poly.type
_entity_poly.pdbx_seq_one_letter_code
_entity_poly.pdbx_strand_id
1 'polypeptide(L)' 'MIPTRILLNSAKNAKPKFTYPVELTPLFAAVGVAIASGVFFTYRHFAYDKELRLWKNANLSKLDDVLDKAAEDGKQ' A
#
# COMPACT_ATOMS: atom_id res chain seq x y z
N MET A 1 38.55 -27.44 -4.23
CA MET A 1 37.30 -27.17 -3.47
C MET A 1 36.72 -25.87 -4.00
N ILE A 2 35.44 -25.84 -4.39
CA ILE A 2 34.83 -24.63 -4.95
C ILE A 2 34.28 -23.77 -3.80
N PRO A 3 34.78 -22.53 -3.59
CA PRO A 3 34.45 -21.70 -2.42
C PRO A 3 32.96 -21.37 -2.29
N THR A 4 32.20 -21.41 -3.39
CA THR A 4 30.74 -21.25 -3.39
C THR A 4 30.00 -22.34 -2.60
N ARG A 5 30.55 -23.55 -2.47
CA ARG A 5 29.90 -24.61 -1.67
C ARG A 5 29.92 -24.30 -0.17
N ILE A 6 30.99 -23.69 0.33
CA ILE A 6 31.15 -23.35 1.76
C ILE A 6 30.20 -22.20 2.12
N LEU A 7 30.13 -21.17 1.28
CA LEU A 7 29.21 -20.05 1.45
C LEU A 7 27.74 -20.50 1.38
N LEU A 8 27.40 -21.38 0.43
CA LEU A 8 26.05 -21.94 0.31
C LEU A 8 25.68 -22.81 1.51
N ASN A 9 26.63 -23.56 2.09
CA ASN A 9 26.39 -24.37 3.27
C ASN A 9 26.20 -23.52 4.54
N SER A 10 26.92 -22.39 4.67
CA SER A 10 26.67 -21.41 5.75
C SER A 10 25.33 -20.70 5.60
N ALA A 11 24.91 -20.37 4.37
CA ALA A 11 23.60 -19.78 4.11
C ALA A 11 22.44 -20.76 4.40
N LYS A 12 22.62 -22.06 4.13
CA LYS A 12 21.62 -23.10 4.45
C LYS A 12 21.45 -23.33 5.96
N ASN A 13 22.52 -23.13 6.74
CA ASN A 13 22.51 -23.27 8.19
C ASN A 13 22.24 -21.93 8.92
N ALA A 14 22.07 -20.84 8.18
CA ALA A 14 21.62 -19.58 8.73
C ALA A 14 20.17 -19.77 9.20
N LYS A 15 20.01 -19.97 10.51
CA LYS A 15 18.69 -19.98 11.14
C LYS A 15 17.97 -18.69 10.73
N PRO A 16 16.71 -18.77 10.26
CA PRO A 16 15.97 -17.56 9.91
C PRO A 16 15.98 -16.64 11.13
N LYS A 17 16.53 -15.44 10.94
CA LYS A 17 16.71 -14.44 12.02
C LYS A 17 15.37 -14.08 12.69
N PHE A 18 14.26 -14.34 12.00
CA PHE A 18 12.89 -14.29 12.48
C PHE A 18 12.35 -15.72 12.68
N THR A 19 12.53 -16.26 13.89
CA THR A 19 11.72 -17.39 14.37
C THR A 19 10.49 -16.79 15.04
N TYR A 20 9.39 -16.68 14.30
CA TYR A 20 8.10 -16.31 14.90
C TYR A 20 7.46 -17.58 15.49
N PRO A 21 6.81 -17.50 16.66
CA PRO A 21 6.14 -18.64 17.24
C PRO A 21 4.96 -19.04 16.35
N VAL A 22 4.90 -20.32 15.99
CA VAL A 22 3.89 -20.90 15.08
C VAL A 22 2.46 -20.74 15.61
N GLU A 23 2.32 -20.57 16.93
CA GLU A 23 1.06 -20.33 17.63
C GLU A 23 0.42 -18.97 17.27
N LEU A 24 1.20 -18.01 16.77
CA LEU A 24 0.69 -16.70 16.34
C LEU A 24 0.25 -16.68 14.87
N THR A 25 0.52 -17.73 14.09
CA THR A 25 0.06 -17.85 12.70
C THR A 25 -1.44 -17.58 12.49
N PRO A 26 -2.38 -18.02 13.35
CA PRO A 26 -3.79 -17.68 13.19
C PRO A 26 -4.06 -16.17 13.32
N LEU A 27 -3.33 -15.47 14.19
CA LEU A 27 -3.48 -14.02 14.37
C LEU A 27 -2.96 -13.26 13.14
N PHE A 28 -1.81 -13.67 12.60
CA PHE A 28 -1.28 -13.08 11.35
C PHE A 28 -2.16 -13.38 10.14
N ALA A 29 -2.74 -14.57 10.07
CA ALA A 29 -3.71 -14.92 9.03
C ALA A 29 -4.96 -14.04 9.13
N ALA A 30 -5.52 -13.86 10.33
CA ALA A 30 -6.68 -12.99 10.55
C ALA A 30 -6.40 -11.54 10.16
N VAL A 31 -5.24 -11.00 10.55
CA VAL A 31 -4.81 -9.65 10.16
C VAL A 31 -4.63 -9.53 8.65
N GLY A 32 -4.01 -10.53 8.01
CA GLY A 32 -3.86 -10.58 6.56
C GLY A 32 -5.20 -10.57 5.83
N VAL A 33 -6.16 -11.38 6.29
CA VAL A 33 -7.53 -11.41 5.73
C VAL A 33 -8.25 -10.08 5.96
N ALA A 34 -8.09 -9.45 7.13
CA ALA A 34 -8.67 -8.15 7.42
C ALA A 34 -8.11 -7.04 6.50
N ILE A 35 -6.80 -7.02 6.25
CA ILE A 35 -6.19 -6.06 5.34
C ILE A 35 -6.63 -6.32 3.91
N ALA A 36 -6.58 -7.57 3.44
CA ALA A 36 -6.95 -7.93 2.07
C ALA A 36 -8.43 -7.61 1.78
N SER A 37 -9.33 -7.96 2.71
CA SER A 37 -10.75 -7.63 2.59
C SER A 37 -10.98 -6.11 2.67
N GLY A 38 -10.33 -5.42 3.60
CA GLY A 38 -10.41 -3.96 3.70
C GLY A 38 -10.02 -3.26 2.41
N VAL A 39 -8.89 -3.66 1.79
CA VAL A 39 -8.44 -3.08 0.52
C VAL A 39 -9.40 -3.43 -0.61
N PHE A 40 -9.85 -4.69 -0.71
CA PHE A 40 -10.77 -5.12 -1.78
C PHE A 40 -12.12 -4.41 -1.70
N PHE A 41 -12.74 -4.35 -0.52
CA PHE A 41 -14.04 -3.68 -0.34
C PHE A 41 -13.93 -2.16 -0.50
N THR A 42 -12.86 -1.54 0.00
CA THR A 42 -12.64 -0.10 -0.16
C THR A 42 -12.43 0.26 -1.62
N TYR A 43 -11.61 -0.51 -2.34
CA TYR A 43 -11.41 -0.31 -3.79
C TYR A 43 -12.71 -0.50 -4.56
N ARG A 44 -13.44 -1.59 -4.29
CA ARG A 44 -14.72 -1.88 -4.95
C ARG A 44 -15.76 -0.79 -4.67
N HIS A 45 -15.81 -0.28 -3.44
CA HIS A 45 -16.71 0.80 -3.07
C HIS A 45 -16.36 2.05 -3.88
N PHE A 46 -15.10 2.51 -3.86
CA PHE A 46 -14.73 3.73 -4.60
C PHE A 46 -14.79 3.61 -6.13
N ALA A 47 -14.52 2.45 -6.71
CA ALA A 47 -14.49 2.28 -8.17
C ALA A 47 -15.89 2.15 -8.80
N TYR A 48 -16.86 1.60 -8.07
CA TYR A 48 -18.19 1.29 -8.61
C TYR A 48 -19.33 2.09 -7.98
N ASP A 49 -19.06 2.83 -6.89
CA ASP A 49 -20.03 3.73 -6.29
C ASP A 49 -20.22 4.97 -7.17
N LYS A 50 -21.40 5.06 -7.78
CA LYS A 50 -21.80 6.17 -8.68
C LYS A 50 -22.34 7.38 -7.92
N GLU A 51 -22.51 7.27 -6.60
CA GLU A 51 -22.90 8.39 -5.74
C GLU A 51 -21.69 9.20 -5.26
N LEU A 52 -20.47 8.70 -5.50
CA LEU A 52 -19.26 9.39 -5.07
C LEU A 52 -19.15 10.76 -5.76
N ARG A 53 -19.09 11.81 -4.94
CA ARG A 53 -19.08 13.22 -5.36
C ARG A 53 -18.02 13.54 -6.43
N LEU A 54 -16.90 12.81 -6.42
CA LEU A 54 -15.80 12.93 -7.39
C LEU A 54 -16.16 12.41 -8.79
N TRP A 55 -17.06 11.41 -8.89
CA TRP A 55 -17.47 10.83 -10.18
C TRP A 55 -18.47 11.75 -10.91
N LYS A 56 -19.36 12.41 -10.17
CA LYS A 56 -20.38 13.30 -10.73
C LYS A 56 -19.88 14.73 -11.00
N ASN A 57 -18.78 15.14 -10.37
CA ASN A 57 -18.23 16.48 -10.52
C ASN A 57 -16.69 16.47 -10.37
N ALA A 58 -16.00 16.10 -11.45
CA ALA A 58 -14.54 15.97 -11.49
C ALA A 58 -13.80 17.30 -11.23
N ASN A 59 -14.46 18.45 -11.42
CA ASN A 59 -13.88 19.79 -11.26
C ASN A 59 -14.33 20.52 -9.98
N LEU A 60 -14.73 19.79 -8.92
CA LEU A 60 -15.05 20.44 -7.63
C LEU A 60 -13.81 20.95 -6.89
N SER A 61 -12.61 20.61 -7.37
CA SER A 61 -11.37 21.12 -6.80
C SER A 61 -11.22 22.59 -7.19
N LYS A 62 -11.35 23.51 -6.23
CA LYS A 62 -10.95 24.93 -6.38
C LYS A 62 -9.43 25.12 -6.57
N LEU A 63 -8.71 24.06 -6.94
CA LEU A 63 -7.28 24.10 -7.15
C LEU A 63 -6.92 25.02 -8.33
N ASP A 64 -7.74 25.01 -9.39
CA ASP A 64 -7.57 25.93 -10.51
C ASP A 64 -7.74 27.39 -10.06
N ASP A 65 -8.79 27.70 -9.27
CA ASP A 65 -8.99 29.05 -8.70
C ASP A 65 -7.80 29.52 -7.85
N VAL A 66 -7.15 28.62 -7.11
CA VAL A 66 -5.99 28.93 -6.26
C VAL A 66 -4.71 29.08 -7.08
N LEU A 67 -4.52 28.22 -8.10
CA LEU A 67 -3.38 28.28 -9.00
C LEU A 67 -3.41 29.53 -9.88
N ASP A 68 -4.58 29.89 -10.41
CA ASP A 68 -4.77 31.11 -11.20
C ASP A 68 -4.52 32.34 -10.35
N LYS A 69 -5.03 32.37 -9.11
CA LYS A 69 -4.77 33.47 -8.18
C LYS A 69 -3.29 33.62 -7.82
N ALA A 70 -2.58 32.51 -7.60
CA ALA A 70 -1.14 32.53 -7.35
C ALA A 70 -0.32 32.98 -8.58
N ALA A 71 -0.79 32.68 -9.80
CA ALA A 71 -0.15 33.10 -11.04
C ALA A 71 -0.38 34.59 -11.37
N GLU A 72 -1.51 35.16 -10.94
CA GLU A 72 -1.77 36.61 -11.05
C GLU A 72 -0.98 37.41 -10.01
N ASP A 73 -0.91 36.94 -8.76
CA ASP A 73 -0.15 37.60 -7.69
C ASP A 73 1.37 37.60 -7.95
N GLY A 74 1.89 36.61 -8.69
CA GLY A 74 3.31 36.54 -9.07
C GLY A 74 3.69 37.33 -10.33
N LYS A 75 2.73 37.94 -11.03
CA LYS A 75 2.95 38.79 -12.21
C LYS A 75 2.92 40.29 -11.89
N GLN A 76 2.57 40.66 -10.66
CA GLN A 76 2.74 42.03 -10.13
C GLN A 76 4.13 42.20 -9.52
#